data_AF-A0A936X0I3-F1
#
_entry.id   AF-A0A936X0I3-F1
#
_cell.length_a   1.000
_cell.length_b   1.000
_cell.length_c   1.000
_cell.angle_alpha   90.00
_cell.angle_beta   90.00
_cell.angle_gamma   90.00
#
_symmetry.space_group_name_H-M   'P 1'
#
loop_
_entity.id
_entity.type
_entity.pdbx_description
1 polymer ?
#
loop_
_entity_poly.entity_id
_entity_poly.type
_entity_poly.pdbx_seq_one_letter_code
_entity_poly.pdbx_strand_id
1 'polypeptide(L)'
;MMNRFKPLFVSSLLGEKMMECTTQKGMEEQIMKESKQYDKVIMGLETVQFQAGLFDSIPYAKQAKDLIQYIDSADNYKSNMKVMVDVYKKQDLDRMDSLTRKSDPGMDQYMDLLLYDRNRKWVQQMPSLMMEGTFVVCCRGRTFARRKRGHSPVKSKGYTVKPLKN
;
A
#
# COMPACT_ATOMS: atom_id res chain seq x y z
N MET A 1 17.31 20.15 0.90
CA MET A 1 16.67 18.97 1.54
C MET A 1 16.16 17.93 0.52
N MET A 2 15.51 18.34 -0.59
CA MET A 2 14.98 17.40 -1.61
C MET A 2 16.02 16.51 -2.31
N ASN A 3 17.29 16.93 -2.43
CA ASN A 3 18.34 16.18 -3.16
C ASN A 3 18.78 14.86 -2.48
N ARG A 4 18.23 14.50 -1.31
CA ARG A 4 18.53 13.23 -0.61
C ARG A 4 17.42 12.18 -0.76
N PHE A 5 16.27 12.56 -1.31
CA PHE A 5 15.15 11.63 -1.47
C PHE A 5 15.20 10.96 -2.84
N LYS A 6 14.96 9.66 -2.85
CA LYS A 6 14.80 8.89 -4.09
C LYS A 6 13.57 9.41 -4.86
N PRO A 7 13.58 9.44 -6.20
CA PRO A 7 12.45 9.98 -6.98
C PRO A 7 11.11 9.32 -6.64
N LEU A 8 11.07 8.00 -6.36
CA LEU A 8 9.83 7.32 -5.93
C LEU A 8 9.25 7.87 -4.62
N PHE A 9 10.10 8.29 -3.68
CA PHE A 9 9.64 8.93 -2.45
C PHE A 9 8.99 10.29 -2.74
N VAL A 10 9.61 11.06 -3.64
CA VAL A 10 9.05 12.35 -4.08
C VAL A 10 7.72 12.15 -4.82
N SER A 11 7.61 11.15 -5.70
CA SER A 11 6.34 10.81 -6.38
C SER A 11 5.22 10.51 -5.37
N SER A 12 5.55 9.84 -4.27
CA SER A 12 4.59 9.51 -3.21
C SER A 12 4.05 10.76 -2.51
N LEU A 13 4.94 11.72 -2.19
CA LEU A 13 4.56 13.00 -1.59
C LEU A 13 3.72 13.86 -2.55
N LEU A 14 4.03 13.83 -3.85
CA LEU A 14 3.23 14.53 -4.86
C LEU A 14 1.82 13.92 -4.96
N GLY A 15 1.71 12.59 -4.94
CA GLY A 15 0.42 11.90 -4.93
C GLY A 15 -0.45 12.27 -3.74
N GLU A 16 0.15 12.42 -2.56
CA GLU A 16 -0.56 12.89 -1.36
C GLU A 16 -1.07 14.32 -1.53
N LYS A 17 -0.22 15.24 -2.02
CA LYS A 17 -0.62 16.64 -2.25
C LYS A 17 -1.68 16.82 -3.32
N MET A 18 -1.75 15.93 -4.31
CA MET A 18 -2.76 15.99 -5.37
C MET A 18 -4.17 15.63 -4.87
N MET A 19 -4.30 15.02 -3.69
CA MET A 19 -5.59 14.80 -3.07
C MET A 19 -6.11 16.10 -2.45
N GLU A 20 -7.20 16.64 -3.00
CA GLU A 20 -7.89 17.84 -2.50
C GLU A 20 -8.72 17.50 -1.25
N CYS A 21 -8.05 17.11 -0.16
CA CYS A 21 -8.69 16.85 1.12
C CYS A 21 -8.62 18.10 2.01
N THR A 22 -9.77 18.70 2.34
CA THR A 22 -9.87 19.83 3.29
C THR A 22 -9.40 19.46 4.70
N THR A 23 -9.48 18.18 5.06
CA THR A 23 -8.92 17.64 6.30
C THR A 23 -8.15 16.37 5.99
N GLN A 24 -6.85 16.37 6.30
CA GLN A 24 -5.98 15.22 6.14
C GLN A 24 -6.02 14.38 7.43
N LYS A 25 -7.06 13.56 7.61
CA LYS A 25 -7.11 12.54 8.68
C LYS A 25 -6.69 11.20 8.11
N GLY A 26 -5.39 10.91 8.19
CA GLY A 26 -4.85 9.64 7.71
C GLY A 26 -5.32 8.47 8.58
N MET A 27 -5.65 7.33 7.96
CA MET A 27 -6.08 6.14 8.71
C MET A 27 -5.03 5.68 9.72
N GLU A 28 -3.76 5.70 9.31
CA GLU A 28 -2.62 5.38 10.17
C GLU A 28 -2.57 6.30 11.41
N GLU A 29 -2.70 7.60 11.21
CA GLU A 29 -2.68 8.58 12.30
C GLU A 29 -3.82 8.33 13.31
N GLN A 30 -5.03 8.03 12.82
CA GLN A 30 -6.17 7.71 13.67
C GLN A 30 -5.94 6.43 14.47
N ILE A 31 -5.43 5.37 13.83
CA ILE A 31 -5.12 4.09 14.49
C ILE A 31 -4.03 4.29 15.55
N MET A 32 -2.97 5.04 15.24
CA MET A 32 -1.88 5.31 16.16
C MET A 32 -2.34 6.15 17.35
N LYS A 33 -3.22 7.13 17.13
CA LYS A 33 -3.83 7.92 18.22
C LYS A 33 -4.65 7.03 19.16
N GLU A 34 -5.51 6.18 18.60
CA GLU A 34 -6.35 5.28 19.39
C GLU A 34 -5.51 4.24 20.13
N SER A 35 -4.50 3.67 19.47
CA SER A 35 -3.61 2.67 20.07
C SER A 35 -2.86 3.21 21.28
N LYS A 36 -2.44 4.49 21.23
CA LYS A 36 -1.80 5.18 22.37
C LYS A 36 -2.76 5.41 23.54
N GLN A 37 -4.03 5.70 23.27
CA GLN A 37 -5.02 5.92 24.33
C GLN A 37 -5.25 4.67 25.20
N TYR A 38 -5.02 3.48 24.64
CA TYR A 38 -5.21 2.20 25.31
C TYR A 38 -3.91 1.42 25.54
N ASP A 39 -2.75 2.09 25.51
CA ASP A 39 -1.42 1.50 25.71
C ASP A 39 -1.18 0.20 24.94
N LYS A 40 -1.66 0.15 23.68
CA LYS A 40 -1.50 -1.03 22.84
C LYS A 40 -0.06 -1.19 22.39
N VAL A 41 0.45 -2.42 22.45
CA VAL A 41 1.74 -2.78 21.88
C VAL A 41 1.66 -2.69 20.36
N ILE A 42 2.57 -1.92 19.76
CA ILE A 42 2.64 -1.72 18.31
C ILE A 42 3.85 -2.47 17.78
N MET A 43 3.61 -3.36 16.82
CA MET A 43 4.64 -4.17 16.17
C MET A 43 4.65 -3.89 14.67
N GLY A 44 5.85 -3.73 14.09
CA GLY A 44 6.02 -3.58 12.65
C GLY A 44 6.12 -4.92 11.94
N LEU A 45 5.45 -5.07 10.80
CA LEU A 45 5.64 -6.21 9.89
C LEU A 45 6.90 -6.06 9.01
N GLU A 46 7.49 -4.87 8.98
CA GLU A 46 8.70 -4.52 8.24
C GLU A 46 9.50 -3.45 8.98
N THR A 47 10.78 -3.34 8.66
CA THR A 47 11.61 -2.21 9.08
C THR A 47 11.64 -1.11 8.02
N VAL A 48 11.87 0.13 8.44
CA VAL A 48 12.08 1.27 7.52
C VAL A 48 13.23 0.99 6.56
N GLN A 49 14.32 0.38 7.06
CA GLN A 49 15.48 0.03 6.24
C GLN A 49 15.14 -1.02 5.17
N PHE A 50 14.35 -2.05 5.52
CA PHE A 50 13.91 -3.04 4.55
C PHE A 50 13.07 -2.39 3.44
N GLN A 51 12.10 -1.56 3.81
CA GLN A 51 11.23 -0.90 2.83
C GLN A 51 12.01 0.09 1.94
N ALA A 52 12.96 0.84 2.51
CA ALA A 52 13.85 1.72 1.75
C ALA A 52 14.72 0.94 0.75
N GLY A 53 15.24 -0.22 1.16
CA GLY A 53 16.06 -1.10 0.33
C GLY A 53 15.31 -1.71 -0.87
N LEU A 54 13.98 -1.82 -0.81
CA LEU A 54 13.20 -2.25 -1.98
C LEU A 54 13.33 -1.24 -3.13
N PHE A 55 13.42 0.06 -2.83
CA PHE A 55 13.61 1.08 -3.85
C PHE A 55 15.03 1.12 -4.40
N ASP A 56 16.03 0.53 -3.73
CA ASP A 56 17.38 0.36 -4.29
C ASP A 56 17.38 -0.64 -5.45
N SER A 57 16.44 -1.59 -5.45
CA SER A 57 16.32 -2.60 -6.50
C SER A 57 15.67 -2.06 -7.78
N ILE A 58 15.19 -0.81 -7.78
CA ILE A 58 14.61 -0.15 -8.95
C ILE A 58 15.63 0.86 -9.48
N PRO A 59 16.06 0.78 -10.76
CA PRO A 59 17.08 1.67 -11.30
C PRO A 59 16.72 3.15 -11.12
N TYR A 60 17.65 3.95 -10.60
CA TYR A 60 17.42 5.37 -10.35
C TYR A 60 16.94 6.13 -11.59
N ALA A 61 17.55 5.88 -12.74
CA ALA A 61 17.16 6.51 -14.02
C ALA A 61 15.70 6.22 -14.38
N LYS A 62 15.20 5.01 -14.06
CA LYS A 62 13.79 4.68 -14.21
C LYS A 62 12.93 5.48 -13.22
N GLN A 63 13.30 5.50 -11.94
CA GLN A 63 12.55 6.26 -10.93
C GLN A 63 12.43 7.74 -11.31
N ALA A 64 13.51 8.35 -11.82
CA ALA A 64 13.53 9.73 -12.26
C ALA A 64 12.63 9.95 -13.48
N LYS A 65 12.70 9.06 -14.48
CA LYS A 65 11.82 9.10 -15.66
C LYS A 65 10.34 9.00 -15.26
N ASP A 66 10.01 8.06 -14.38
CA ASP A 66 8.64 7.86 -13.91
C ASP A 66 8.13 9.09 -13.13
N LEU A 67 8.99 9.75 -12.34
CA LEU A 67 8.66 11.00 -11.66
C LEU A 67 8.35 12.14 -12.64
N ILE A 68 9.16 12.32 -13.69
CA ILE A 68 8.90 13.34 -14.73
C ILE A 68 7.58 13.03 -15.44
N GLN A 69 7.36 11.78 -15.85
CA GLN A 69 6.10 11.36 -16.46
C GLN A 69 4.90 11.59 -15.53
N TYR A 70 5.08 11.39 -14.22
CA TYR A 70 4.06 11.68 -13.23
C TYR A 70 3.68 13.16 -13.20
N ILE A 71 4.67 14.05 -13.24
CA ILE A 71 4.48 15.50 -13.25
C ILE A 71 3.82 15.95 -14.57
N ASP A 72 4.31 15.48 -15.72
CA ASP A 72 3.80 15.86 -17.04
C ASP A 72 2.34 15.41 -17.26
N SER A 73 1.92 14.34 -16.59
CA SER A 73 0.57 13.78 -16.67
C SER A 73 -0.25 14.00 -15.39
N ALA A 74 0.10 14.99 -14.56
CA ALA A 74 -0.50 15.22 -13.25
C ALA A 74 -2.04 15.26 -13.26
N ASP A 75 -2.65 15.93 -14.23
CA ASP A 75 -4.12 16.02 -14.33
C ASP A 75 -4.77 14.67 -14.63
N ASN A 76 -4.12 13.83 -15.46
CA ASN A 76 -4.57 12.47 -15.73
C ASN A 76 -4.48 11.61 -14.47
N TYR A 77 -3.37 11.71 -13.72
CA TYR A 77 -3.23 11.02 -12.44
C TYR A 77 -4.28 11.47 -11.42
N LYS A 78 -4.57 12.78 -11.34
CA LYS A 78 -5.62 13.33 -10.48
C LYS A 78 -7.01 12.80 -10.85
N SER A 79 -7.35 12.77 -12.13
CA SER A 79 -8.62 12.20 -12.62
C SER A 79 -8.73 10.71 -12.29
N ASN A 80 -7.68 9.93 -12.57
CA ASN A 80 -7.62 8.50 -12.26
C ASN A 80 -7.73 8.23 -10.76
N MET A 81 -7.11 9.07 -9.91
CA MET A 81 -7.21 8.97 -8.47
C MET A 81 -8.65 9.15 -7.97
N LYS A 82 -9.42 10.10 -8.53
CA LYS A 82 -10.84 10.26 -8.18
C LYS A 82 -11.64 8.98 -8.47
N VAL A 83 -11.42 8.39 -9.64
CA VAL A 83 -12.07 7.11 -10.01
C VAL A 83 -11.66 5.99 -9.05
N MET A 84 -10.38 5.89 -8.68
CA MET A 84 -9.91 4.89 -7.71
C MET A 84 -10.56 5.08 -6.34
N VAL A 85 -10.70 6.31 -5.86
CA VAL A 85 -11.36 6.60 -4.58
C VAL A 85 -12.83 6.15 -4.60
N ASP A 86 -13.55 6.40 -5.69
CA ASP A 86 -14.95 5.97 -5.82
C ASP A 86 -15.08 4.44 -5.86
N VAL A 87 -14.17 3.77 -6.56
CA VAL A 87 -14.10 2.31 -6.62
C VAL A 87 -13.71 1.72 -5.25
N TYR A 88 -12.79 2.35 -4.53
CA TYR A 88 -12.41 1.96 -3.17
C TYR A 88 -13.61 2.03 -2.21
N LYS A 89 -14.38 3.12 -2.24
CA LYS A 89 -15.57 3.30 -1.42
C LYS A 89 -16.64 2.24 -1.70
N LYS A 90 -16.79 1.82 -2.96
CA LYS A 90 -17.70 0.76 -3.41
C LYS A 90 -17.20 -0.66 -3.11
N GLN A 91 -15.98 -0.81 -2.57
CA GLN A 91 -15.35 -2.10 -2.29
C GLN A 91 -15.24 -3.03 -3.52
N ASP A 92 -15.15 -2.46 -4.72
CA ASP A 92 -15.03 -3.20 -5.98
C ASP A 92 -13.57 -3.59 -6.23
N LEU A 93 -13.21 -4.79 -5.73
CA LEU A 93 -11.84 -5.31 -5.75
C LEU A 93 -11.33 -5.60 -7.17
N ASP A 94 -12.19 -6.07 -8.07
CA ASP A 94 -11.83 -6.39 -9.46
C ASP A 94 -11.48 -5.12 -10.22
N ARG A 95 -12.33 -4.09 -10.11
CA ARG A 95 -12.08 -2.81 -10.77
C ARG A 95 -10.92 -2.06 -10.14
N MET A 96 -10.75 -2.12 -8.82
CA MET A 96 -9.58 -1.55 -8.14
C MET A 96 -8.27 -2.14 -8.67
N ASP A 97 -8.24 -3.47 -8.82
CA ASP A 97 -7.06 -4.19 -9.30
C ASP A 97 -6.75 -3.87 -10.78
N SER A 98 -7.78 -3.78 -11.63
CA SER A 98 -7.63 -3.32 -13.01
C SER A 98 -7.12 -1.88 -13.10
N LEU A 99 -7.67 -0.96 -12.30
CA LEU A 99 -7.25 0.44 -12.31
C LEU A 99 -5.81 0.59 -11.85
N THR A 100 -5.40 -0.14 -10.81
CA THR A 100 -4.04 -0.08 -10.26
C THR A 100 -2.99 -0.54 -11.28
N ARG A 101 -3.26 -1.59 -12.06
CA ARG A 101 -2.35 -2.03 -13.14
C ARG A 101 -2.26 -1.01 -14.27
N LYS A 102 -3.41 -0.45 -14.67
CA LYS A 102 -3.49 0.51 -15.78
C LYS A 102 -2.84 1.85 -15.46
N SER A 103 -2.89 2.30 -14.21
CA SER A 103 -2.35 3.58 -13.79
C SER A 103 -0.83 3.63 -13.79
N ASP A 104 -0.17 2.48 -13.67
CA ASP A 104 1.28 2.42 -13.64
C ASP A 104 1.85 1.13 -14.28
N PRO A 105 1.77 1.02 -15.63
CA PRO A 105 2.25 -0.16 -16.33
C PRO A 105 3.75 -0.43 -16.13
N GLY A 106 4.53 0.63 -15.86
CA GLY A 106 5.97 0.53 -15.62
C GLY A 106 6.32 -0.13 -14.29
N MET A 107 5.38 -0.13 -13.34
CA MET A 107 5.54 -0.72 -12.00
C MET A 107 5.00 -2.14 -11.89
N ASP A 108 4.23 -2.63 -12.87
CA ASP A 108 3.70 -4.00 -12.88
C ASP A 108 4.81 -5.07 -12.78
N GLN A 109 5.95 -4.82 -13.42
CA GLN A 109 7.13 -5.71 -13.34
C GLN A 109 7.79 -5.75 -11.95
N TYR A 110 7.56 -4.74 -11.11
CA TYR A 110 8.09 -4.67 -9.74
C TYR A 110 7.06 -5.08 -8.68
N MET A 111 5.86 -5.52 -9.09
CA MET A 111 4.80 -5.92 -8.16
C MET A 111 5.15 -7.11 -7.29
N ASP A 112 5.98 -8.04 -7.79
CA ASP A 112 6.48 -9.14 -6.98
C ASP A 112 7.34 -8.60 -5.83
N LEU A 113 8.29 -7.71 -6.12
CA LEU A 113 9.14 -7.05 -5.13
C LEU A 113 8.36 -6.14 -4.15
N LEU A 114 7.53 -5.24 -4.68
CA LEU A 114 6.90 -4.16 -3.92
C LEU A 114 5.63 -4.56 -3.19
N LEU A 115 5.03 -5.70 -3.52
CA LEU A 115 3.78 -6.14 -2.93
C LEU A 115 3.79 -7.63 -2.60
N TYR A 116 3.90 -8.50 -3.61
CA TYR A 116 3.57 -9.91 -3.39
C TYR A 116 4.57 -10.61 -2.47
N ASP A 117 5.85 -10.29 -2.54
CA ASP A 117 6.90 -10.92 -1.74
C ASP A 117 6.84 -10.46 -0.29
N ARG A 118 6.57 -9.16 -0.09
CA ARG A 118 6.33 -8.55 1.21
C ARG A 118 5.13 -9.18 1.91
N ASN A 119 3.99 -9.25 1.22
CA ASN A 119 2.77 -9.84 1.77
C ASN A 119 2.96 -11.31 2.14
N ARG A 120 3.76 -12.06 1.37
CA ARG A 120 4.11 -13.45 1.72
C ARG A 120 4.92 -13.51 3.02
N LYS A 121 5.91 -12.65 3.18
CA LYS A 121 6.71 -12.55 4.41
C LYS A 121 5.83 -12.18 5.61
N TRP A 122 4.92 -11.22 5.46
CA TRP A 122 4.01 -10.80 6.54
C TRP A 122 3.12 -11.96 7.00
N VAL A 123 2.48 -12.65 6.04
CA VAL A 123 1.58 -13.78 6.35
C VAL A 123 2.33 -14.96 6.98
N GLN A 124 3.64 -15.11 6.73
CA GLN A 124 4.46 -16.11 7.40
C GLN A 124 4.77 -15.75 8.86
N GLN A 125 4.89 -14.46 9.19
CA GLN A 125 5.20 -13.98 10.54
C GLN A 125 3.96 -13.84 11.42
N MET A 126 2.77 -13.68 10.83
CA MET A 126 1.51 -13.50 11.56
C MET A 126 1.23 -14.54 12.65
N PRO A 127 1.38 -15.86 12.41
CA PRO A 127 1.08 -16.85 13.45
C PRO A 127 1.88 -16.66 14.74
N SER A 128 3.16 -16.32 14.65
CA SER A 128 3.99 -16.06 15.83
C SER A 128 3.65 -14.75 16.52
N LEU A 129 3.12 -13.77 15.78
CA LEU A 129 2.64 -12.51 16.35
C LEU A 129 1.26 -12.66 16.99
N MET A 130 0.48 -13.66 16.59
CA MET A 130 -0.94 -13.82 16.95
C MET A 130 -1.20 -14.94 17.97
N MET A 131 -0.17 -15.38 18.72
CA MET A 131 -0.27 -16.56 19.59
C MET A 131 -1.23 -16.36 20.78
N GLU A 132 -1.31 -15.14 21.33
CA GLU A 132 -2.11 -14.86 22.54
C GLU A 132 -3.05 -13.67 22.36
N GLY A 133 -4.35 -13.91 22.36
CA GLY A 133 -5.38 -12.87 22.35
C GLY A 133 -5.78 -12.35 20.97
N THR A 134 -6.41 -11.17 20.95
CA THR A 134 -6.95 -10.54 19.73
C THR A 134 -5.95 -9.55 19.15
N PHE A 135 -5.63 -9.70 17.86
CA PHE A 135 -4.74 -8.81 17.13
C PHE A 135 -5.47 -8.05 16.03
N VAL A 136 -5.07 -6.79 15.85
CA VAL A 136 -5.50 -5.97 14.72
C VAL A 136 -4.30 -5.77 13.81
N VAL A 137 -4.43 -6.16 12.54
CA VAL A 137 -3.41 -5.93 11.52
C VAL A 137 -3.86 -4.79 10.62
N CYS A 138 -3.11 -3.69 10.65
CA CYS A 138 -3.38 -2.50 9.85
C CYS A 138 -2.49 -2.54 8.60
N CYS A 139 -3.11 -2.65 7.42
CA CYS A 139 -2.38 -2.66 6.16
C CYS A 139 -3.24 -2.11 5.01
N ARG A 140 -2.61 -1.73 3.90
CA ARG A 140 -3.32 -1.27 2.70
C ARG A 140 -3.97 -2.47 1.98
N GLY A 141 -5.22 -2.33 1.53
CA GLY A 141 -6.17 -3.41 1.22
C GLY A 141 -5.79 -4.48 0.19
N ARG A 142 -4.70 -4.32 -0.57
CA ARG A 142 -4.23 -5.34 -1.54
C ARG A 142 -3.46 -6.49 -0.87
N THR A 143 -3.11 -6.34 0.41
CA THR A 143 -2.24 -7.24 1.17
C THR A 143 -2.81 -8.66 1.32
N PHE A 144 -4.10 -8.77 1.64
CA PHE A 144 -4.73 -10.05 1.99
C PHE A 144 -5.83 -10.52 1.04
N ALA A 145 -6.26 -9.65 0.13
CA ALA A 145 -7.42 -9.93 -0.73
C ALA A 145 -7.10 -10.95 -1.84
N ARG A 146 -6.02 -10.77 -2.63
CA ARG A 146 -5.74 -11.62 -3.82
C ARG A 146 -4.26 -11.71 -4.17
N ARG A 147 -3.80 -12.90 -4.59
CA ARG A 147 -2.54 -13.11 -5.33
C ARG A 147 -2.74 -12.85 -6.83
N LYS A 148 -1.63 -12.82 -7.59
CA LYS A 148 -1.56 -12.85 -9.07
C LYS A 148 -2.51 -13.87 -9.75
N ARG A 149 -2.97 -14.91 -9.03
CA ARG A 149 -3.89 -15.97 -9.46
C ARG A 149 -5.19 -16.09 -8.64
N GLY A 150 -5.67 -14.99 -8.03
CA GLY A 150 -7.01 -14.94 -7.40
C GLY A 150 -7.16 -15.59 -6.01
N HIS A 151 -6.13 -16.24 -5.47
CA HIS A 151 -6.19 -16.87 -4.14
C HIS A 151 -5.68 -15.94 -3.04
N SER A 152 -6.39 -15.83 -1.92
CA SER A 152 -5.95 -15.06 -0.73
C SER A 152 -4.83 -15.80 0.01
N PRO A 153 -3.68 -15.15 0.31
CA PRO A 153 -2.62 -15.77 1.10
C PRO A 153 -3.08 -16.22 2.50
N VAL A 154 -3.99 -15.45 3.11
CA VAL A 154 -4.52 -15.71 4.46
C VAL A 154 -5.45 -16.92 4.44
N LYS A 155 -6.35 -17.03 3.44
CA LYS A 155 -7.18 -18.23 3.27
C LYS A 155 -6.33 -19.50 3.07
N SER A 156 -5.21 -19.41 2.34
CA SER A 156 -4.32 -20.56 2.14
C SER A 156 -3.64 -21.08 3.40
N LYS A 157 -3.64 -20.29 4.48
CA LYS A 157 -3.13 -20.66 5.80
C LYS A 157 -4.23 -21.20 6.74
N GLY A 158 -5.46 -21.41 6.23
CA GLY A 158 -6.58 -21.95 7.01
C GLY A 158 -7.43 -20.91 7.74
N TYR A 159 -7.17 -19.62 7.54
CA TYR A 159 -7.95 -18.56 8.19
C TYR A 159 -9.29 -18.29 7.48
N THR A 160 -10.34 -18.13 8.28
CA THR A 160 -11.64 -17.62 7.82
C THR A 160 -11.57 -16.10 7.64
N VAL A 161 -11.89 -15.60 6.44
CA VAL A 161 -11.89 -14.17 6.14
C VAL A 161 -13.31 -13.69 5.95
N LYS A 162 -13.76 -12.75 6.79
CA LYS A 162 -15.06 -12.08 6.68
C LYS A 162 -14.85 -10.62 6.25
N PRO A 163 -15.36 -10.20 5.06
CA PRO A 163 -15.27 -8.81 4.66
C PRO A 163 -16.17 -7.94 5.56
N LEU A 164 -15.66 -6.78 5.95
CA LEU A 164 -16.46 -5.73 6.59
C LEU A 164 -16.96 -4.79 5.51
N LYS A 165 -18.25 -4.44 5.55
CA LYS A 165 -18.82 -3.45 4.64
C LYS A 165 -18.43 -2.04 5.11
N ASN A 166 -18.16 -1.17 4.14
CA ASN A 166 -17.97 0.27 4.38
C ASN A 166 -19.27 0.92 4.85
#